data_AF-A0A7C2LMU8-F1
#
_entry.id   AF-A0A7C2LMU8-F1
#
_cell.length_a   1.000
_cell.length_b   1.000
_cell.length_c   1.000
_cell.angle_alpha   90.00
_cell.angle_beta   90.00
_cell.angle_gamma   90.00
#
_symmetry.space_group_name_H-M   'P 1'
#
loop_
_entity.id
_entity.type
_entity.pdbx_description
1 polymer ?
#
loop_
_entity_poly.entity_id
_entity_poly.type
_entity_poly.pdbx_seq_one_letter_code
_entity_poly.pdbx_strand_id
1 'polypeptide(L)'
;MGIPKENLDTIKSVGNIIAVASKNNLSLLYKLDKTRNLGEFWSVLREVSRKIVGFDNKERARIKPTALDGLIQLVKTYEEQWKEIRDLLVVYSSMYYSIKSRKEGETNE
;
A
#
# COMPACT_ATOMS: atom_id res chain seq x y z
N MET A 1 6.33 -21.78 4.98
CA MET A 1 6.67 -20.75 5.99
C MET A 1 6.02 -19.46 5.52
N GLY A 2 5.52 -18.60 6.42
CA GLY A 2 4.87 -17.35 6.06
C GLY A 2 5.79 -16.14 6.28
N ILE A 3 5.29 -14.94 6.04
CA ILE A 3 6.08 -13.71 6.21
C ILE A 3 6.36 -13.48 7.71
N PRO A 4 7.64 -13.32 8.14
CA PRO A 4 7.97 -13.06 9.54
C PRO A 4 7.33 -11.78 10.08
N LYS A 5 6.99 -11.80 11.37
CA LYS A 5 6.31 -10.66 12.02
C LYS A 5 7.10 -9.36 11.94
N GLU A 6 8.43 -9.42 11.97
CA GLU A 6 9.27 -8.21 11.85
C GLU A 6 9.05 -7.46 10.51
N ASN A 7 8.62 -8.16 9.46
CA ASN A 7 8.40 -7.57 8.15
C ASN A 7 7.03 -6.87 8.02
N LEU A 8 6.14 -7.04 9.01
CA LEU A 8 4.80 -6.44 8.98
C LEU A 8 4.85 -4.92 9.04
N ASP A 9 5.88 -4.32 9.64
CA ASP A 9 5.97 -2.86 9.72
C ASP A 9 6.28 -2.21 8.36
N THR A 10 7.06 -2.87 7.52
CA THR A 10 7.24 -2.50 6.11
C THR A 10 5.90 -2.59 5.36
N ILE A 11 5.18 -3.70 5.52
CA ILE A 11 3.88 -3.91 4.87
C ILE A 11 2.86 -2.86 5.33
N LYS A 12 2.76 -2.58 6.63
CA LYS A 12 1.87 -1.53 7.17
C LYS A 12 2.20 -0.16 6.60
N SER A 13 3.49 0.20 6.56
CA SER A 13 3.94 1.49 6.05
C SER A 13 3.56 1.67 4.58
N VAL A 14 3.73 0.65 3.75
CA VAL A 14 3.30 0.64 2.35
C VAL A 14 1.77 0.61 2.25
N GLY A 15 1.11 -0.15 3.12
CA GLY A 15 -0.34 -0.20 3.20
C GLY A 15 -0.93 1.20 3.36
N ASN A 16 -0.34 2.02 4.23
CA ASN A 16 -0.69 3.42 4.43
C ASN A 16 -0.39 4.29 3.18
N ILE A 17 0.71 4.06 2.46
CA ILE A 17 1.00 4.74 1.18
C ILE A 17 -0.11 4.48 0.16
N ILE A 18 -0.47 3.20 -0.03
CA ILE A 18 -1.52 2.79 -0.98
C ILE A 18 -2.85 3.39 -0.56
N ALA A 19 -3.17 3.42 0.74
CA ALA A 19 -4.38 4.06 1.24
C ALA A 19 -4.46 5.55 0.89
N VAL A 20 -3.36 6.30 1.07
CA VAL A 20 -3.31 7.72 0.67
C VAL A 20 -3.43 7.86 -0.86
N ALA A 21 -2.72 7.02 -1.63
CA ALA A 21 -2.80 7.03 -3.10
C ALA A 21 -4.20 6.70 -3.64
N SER A 22 -4.98 5.95 -2.87
CA SER A 22 -6.32 5.48 -3.22
C SER A 22 -7.43 6.46 -2.81
N LYS A 23 -7.12 7.56 -2.10
CA LYS A 23 -8.11 8.53 -1.59
C LYS A 23 -9.17 8.91 -2.65
N ASN A 24 -8.70 9.29 -3.84
CA ASN A 24 -9.56 9.68 -4.96
C ASN A 24 -9.68 8.58 -6.03
N ASN A 25 -9.15 7.39 -5.78
CA ASN A 25 -9.18 6.28 -6.73
C ASN A 25 -9.15 4.92 -6.03
N LEU A 26 -10.32 4.50 -5.51
CA LEU A 26 -10.49 3.22 -4.84
C LEU A 26 -10.15 2.01 -5.73
N SER A 27 -10.17 2.19 -7.06
CA SER A 27 -9.80 1.12 -8.00
C SER A 27 -8.40 0.56 -7.79
N LEU A 28 -7.47 1.32 -7.18
CA LEU A 28 -6.14 0.81 -6.86
C LEU A 28 -6.16 -0.38 -5.89
N LEU A 29 -7.04 -0.34 -4.88
CA LEU A 29 -7.18 -1.44 -3.91
C LEU A 29 -7.72 -2.69 -4.60
N TYR A 30 -8.76 -2.54 -5.41
CA TYR A 30 -9.33 -3.65 -6.17
C TYR A 30 -8.37 -4.20 -7.24
N LYS A 31 -7.58 -3.33 -7.89
CA LYS A 31 -6.54 -3.76 -8.83
C LYS A 31 -5.48 -4.59 -8.11
N LEU A 32 -5.01 -4.14 -6.94
CA LEU A 32 -4.01 -4.85 -6.14
C LEU A 32 -4.46 -6.27 -5.76
N ASP A 33 -5.69 -6.39 -5.25
CA ASP A 33 -6.30 -7.65 -4.85
C ASP A 33 -6.43 -8.63 -6.04
N LYS A 34 -6.79 -8.11 -7.22
CA LYS A 34 -6.98 -8.92 -8.43
C LYS A 34 -5.69 -9.38 -9.11
N THR A 35 -4.52 -8.97 -8.64
CA THR A 35 -3.24 -9.36 -9.28
C THR A 35 -3.02 -10.86 -9.19
N ARG A 36 -2.70 -11.50 -10.33
CA ARG A 36 -2.56 -12.96 -10.47
C ARG A 36 -1.12 -13.43 -10.52
N ASN A 37 -0.20 -12.52 -10.87
CA ASN A 37 1.22 -12.77 -10.98
C ASN A 37 2.02 -11.55 -10.50
N LEU A 38 3.32 -11.76 -10.26
CA LEU A 38 4.23 -10.70 -9.81
C LEU A 38 4.30 -9.51 -10.78
N GLY A 39 4.18 -9.73 -12.09
CA GLY A 39 4.20 -8.66 -13.08
C GLY A 39 3.03 -7.68 -12.91
N GLU A 40 1.83 -8.20 -12.69
CA GLU A 40 0.63 -7.41 -12.38
C GLU A 40 0.77 -6.68 -11.04
N PHE A 41 1.28 -7.37 -10.01
CA PHE A 41 1.59 -6.78 -8.71
C PHE A 41 2.54 -5.58 -8.82
N TRP A 42 3.66 -5.74 -9.54
CA TRP A 42 4.59 -4.64 -9.81
C TRP A 42 3.97 -3.53 -10.66
N SER A 43 3.04 -3.86 -11.56
CA SER A 43 2.32 -2.86 -12.34
C SER A 43 1.49 -1.93 -11.45
N VAL A 44 0.74 -2.49 -10.50
CA VAL A 44 -0.04 -1.71 -9.53
C VAL A 44 0.86 -0.87 -8.63
N LEU A 45 1.97 -1.44 -8.13
CA LEU A 45 2.93 -0.68 -7.32
C LEU A 45 3.56 0.47 -8.11
N ARG A 46 3.88 0.31 -9.40
CA ARG A 46 4.34 1.42 -10.25
C ARG A 46 3.28 2.51 -10.40
N GLU A 47 2.00 2.15 -10.53
CA GLU A 47 0.90 3.12 -10.57
C GLU A 47 0.81 3.91 -9.26
N VAL A 48 0.94 3.23 -8.11
CA VAL A 48 1.01 3.87 -6.78
C VAL A 48 2.22 4.81 -6.68
N SER A 49 3.42 4.36 -7.07
CA SER A 49 4.63 5.18 -7.03
C SER A 49 4.52 6.45 -7.87
N ARG A 50 3.90 6.39 -9.06
CA ARG A 50 3.65 7.58 -9.90
C ARG A 50 2.70 8.56 -9.23
N LYS A 51 1.68 8.07 -8.53
CA LYS A 51 0.74 8.94 -7.80
C LYS A 51 1.43 9.69 -6.66
N ILE A 52 2.37 9.06 -5.96
CA ILE A 52 3.14 9.70 -4.87
C ILE A 52 3.87 10.96 -5.36
N VAL A 53 4.38 10.96 -6.60
CA VAL A 53 5.05 12.13 -7.20
C VAL A 53 4.12 13.35 -7.23
N GLY A 54 2.83 13.12 -7.45
CA GLY A 54 1.79 14.15 -7.50
C GLY A 54 1.19 14.54 -6.15
N PHE A 55 1.66 13.99 -5.03
CA PHE A 55 1.10 14.29 -3.71
C PHE A 55 1.38 15.72 -3.26
N ASP A 56 0.40 16.32 -2.58
CA ASP A 56 0.56 17.60 -1.90
C ASP A 56 1.34 17.48 -0.57
N ASN A 57 1.59 18.61 0.09
CA ASN A 57 2.34 18.63 1.36
C ASN A 57 1.64 17.84 2.49
N LYS A 58 0.30 17.86 2.55
CA LYS A 58 -0.46 17.14 3.58
C LYS A 58 -0.40 15.63 3.34
N GLU A 59 -0.47 15.20 2.09
CA GLU A 59 -0.35 13.80 1.69
C GLU A 59 1.06 13.26 1.91
N ARG A 60 2.09 14.03 1.52
CA ARG A 60 3.51 13.68 1.75
C ARG A 60 3.83 13.51 3.23
N ALA A 61 3.33 14.41 4.09
CA ALA A 61 3.53 14.33 5.54
C ALA A 61 2.90 13.08 6.18
N ARG A 62 1.92 12.45 5.52
CA ARG A 62 1.21 11.27 6.02
C ARG A 62 1.87 9.94 5.65
N ILE A 63 2.96 9.95 4.87
CA ILE A 63 3.58 8.73 4.33
C ILE A 63 5.11 8.73 4.48
N LYS A 64 5.69 7.52 4.41
CA LYS A 64 7.15 7.31 4.34
C LYS A 64 7.50 6.64 3.00
N PRO A 65 7.81 7.40 1.93
CA PRO A 65 8.05 6.83 0.59
C PRO A 65 9.16 5.77 0.56
N THR A 66 10.17 5.89 1.43
CA THR A 66 11.27 4.91 1.55
C THR A 66 10.82 3.51 1.96
N ALA A 67 9.60 3.33 2.49
CA ALA A 67 9.05 2.02 2.77
C ALA A 67 8.81 1.16 1.49
N LEU A 68 8.71 1.80 0.31
CA LEU A 68 8.62 1.07 -0.97
C LEU A 68 9.89 0.28 -1.27
N ASP A 69 11.07 0.79 -0.89
CA ASP A 69 12.32 0.05 -1.03
C ASP A 69 12.31 -1.22 -0.17
N GLY A 70 11.88 -1.09 1.09
CA GLY A 70 11.70 -2.23 1.99
C GLY A 70 10.74 -3.29 1.42
N LEU A 71 9.67 -2.86 0.75
CA LEU A 71 8.75 -3.79 0.08
C LEU A 71 9.43 -4.51 -1.09
N ILE A 72 10.24 -3.80 -1.88
CA ILE A 72 10.97 -4.40 -3.00
C ILE A 72 11.88 -5.51 -2.47
N GLN A 73 12.66 -5.21 -1.43
CA GLN A 73 13.52 -6.21 -0.78
C GLN A 73 12.68 -7.37 -0.24
N LEU A 74 11.57 -7.10 0.43
CA LEU A 74 10.70 -8.13 1.00
C LEU A 74 10.15 -9.08 -0.06
N VAL A 75 9.62 -8.56 -1.16
CA VAL A 75 9.07 -9.38 -2.24
C VAL A 75 10.17 -10.17 -2.96
N LYS A 76 11.39 -9.64 -3.05
CA LYS A 76 12.54 -10.38 -3.59
C LYS A 76 13.02 -11.49 -2.67
N THR A 77 12.99 -11.27 -1.36
CA THR A 77 13.37 -12.29 -0.37
C THR A 77 12.34 -13.41 -0.28
N TYR A 78 11.05 -13.07 -0.34
CA TYR A 78 9.94 -14.02 -0.18
C TYR A 78 9.13 -14.17 -1.47
N GLU A 79 9.82 -14.33 -2.60
CA GLU A 79 9.19 -14.30 -3.93
C GLU A 79 8.11 -15.39 -4.07
N GLU A 80 8.30 -16.58 -3.49
CA GLU A 80 7.30 -17.65 -3.49
C GLU A 80 6.04 -17.33 -2.67
N GLN A 81 6.16 -16.44 -1.68
CA GLN A 81 5.08 -16.05 -0.76
C GLN A 81 4.51 -14.68 -1.11
N TRP A 82 4.78 -14.14 -2.30
CA TRP A 82 4.35 -12.81 -2.71
C TRP A 82 2.84 -12.57 -2.59
N LYS A 83 2.02 -13.63 -2.75
CA LYS A 83 0.57 -13.55 -2.58
C LYS A 83 0.19 -13.19 -1.14
N GLU A 84 0.90 -13.73 -0.15
CA GLU A 84 0.69 -13.36 1.26
C GLU A 84 1.04 -11.89 1.48
N ILE A 85 2.14 -11.40 0.89
CA ILE A 85 2.51 -9.98 0.93
C ILE A 85 1.40 -9.11 0.31
N ARG A 86 0.88 -9.49 -0.87
CA ARG A 86 -0.25 -8.81 -1.52
C ARG A 86 -1.48 -8.78 -0.61
N ASP A 87 -1.86 -9.91 -0.03
CA ASP A 87 -3.06 -10.02 0.80
C ASP A 87 -2.95 -9.15 2.06
N LEU A 88 -1.79 -9.16 2.71
CA LEU A 88 -1.51 -8.29 3.84
C LEU A 88 -1.54 -6.81 3.43
N LEU A 89 -0.97 -6.44 2.27
CA LEU A 89 -1.06 -5.08 1.76
C LEU A 89 -2.52 -4.67 1.54
N VAL A 90 -3.35 -5.51 0.90
CA VAL A 90 -4.78 -5.22 0.68
C VAL A 90 -5.50 -4.97 2.00
N VAL A 91 -5.27 -5.81 3.01
CA VAL A 91 -5.89 -5.67 4.34
C VAL A 91 -5.45 -4.37 5.02
N TYR A 92 -4.14 -4.13 5.13
CA TYR A 92 -3.64 -2.93 5.81
C TYR A 92 -4.03 -1.65 5.06
N SER A 93 -3.97 -1.66 3.73
CA SER A 93 -4.42 -0.52 2.92
C SER A 93 -5.89 -0.20 3.12
N SER A 94 -6.75 -1.22 3.14
CA SER A 94 -8.19 -1.03 3.37
C SER A 94 -8.47 -0.49 4.78
N MET A 95 -7.75 -1.00 5.79
CA MET A 95 -7.83 -0.51 7.17
C MET A 95 -7.42 0.97 7.25
N TYR A 96 -6.25 1.34 6.72
CA TYR A 96 -5.79 2.72 6.73
C TYR A 96 -6.70 3.66 5.93
N TYR A 97 -7.24 3.19 4.81
CA TYR A 97 -8.20 3.94 4.02
C TYR A 97 -9.45 4.27 4.84
N SER A 98 -10.03 3.27 5.52
CA SER A 98 -11.21 3.44 6.40
C SER A 98 -10.94 4.45 7.53
N ILE A 99 -9.80 4.32 8.23
CA ILE A 99 -9.42 5.25 9.31
C ILE A 99 -9.32 6.70 8.80
N LYS A 100 -8.72 6.91 7.63
CA LYS A 100 -8.56 8.26 7.06
C LYS A 100 -9.87 8.84 6.57
N SER A 101 -10.72 8.01 5.96
CA SER A 101 -12.04 8.43 5.47
C SER A 101 -12.94 8.91 6.60
N ARG A 102 -12.87 8.27 7.79
CA ARG A 102 -13.57 8.74 9.00
C ARG A 102 -13.07 10.10 9.47
N LYS A 103 -11.76 10.28 9.61
CA LYS A 103 -11.16 11.54 10.08
C LYS A 103 -11.49 12.75 9.20
N GLU A 104 -11.63 12.54 7.90
CA GLU A 104 -11.98 13.62 6.97
C GLU A 104 -13.47 13.96 6.99
N GLY A 105 -14.34 13.01 7.37
CA GLY A 105 -15.75 13.28 7.66
C GLY A 105 -15.93 14.16 8.91
N GLU A 106 -15.18 13.86 9.99
CA GLU A 106 -15.22 14.61 11.25
C GLU A 106 -14.63 16.03 11.16
N THR A 107 -13.81 16.34 10.16
CA THR A 107 -13.19 17.67 9.99
C THR A 107 -14.06 18.62 9.13
N ASN A 108 -15.09 18.09 8.47
CA ASN A 108 -15.97 18.83 7.56
C ASN A 108 -17.38 19.07 8.16
N GLU A 109 -17.61 18.69 9.42
CA GLU A 109 -18.76 19.08 10.26
C GLU A 109 -18.35 20.16 11.27
#